data_AF-R1CAN0-F1
#
_entry.id   AF-R1CAN0-F1
#
_cell.length_a   1.000
_cell.length_b   1.000
_cell.length_c   1.000
_cell.angle_alpha   90.00
_cell.angle_beta   90.00
_cell.angle_gamma   90.00
#
_symmetry.space_group_name_H-M   'P 1'
#
loop_
_entity.id
_entity.type
_entity.pdbx_description
1 polymer ?
#
loop_
_entity_poly.entity_id
_entity_poly.type
_entity_poly.pdbx_seq_one_letter_code
_entity_poly.pdbx_strand_id
1 'polypeptide(L)'
;MSWKNELQKDRRKLIASIPFTRNIVEYLEDTSDGKSDNYEFLTKLLHIKDGSENITVEQLEEVFNNVYKERKEFENKDIKVFSILFEEAEKIFNEPHEGVKVENKLVLSIASRLYAEKFMISKLEKVSRRTKFKGNQTPKLIEEYKKHYPSNEKEISILEQINMMAVENIHVNSFMYEPIIDLTDYYLKDIYECAKELYINECKTADELVAVAMD
;
A
#
# COMPACT_ATOMS: atom_id res chain seq x y z
N MET A 1 -8.48 16.92 -21.50
CA MET A 1 -9.28 15.76 -21.05
C MET A 1 -8.91 15.51 -19.60
N SER A 2 -9.89 15.45 -18.70
CA SER A 2 -9.65 15.36 -17.27
C SER A 2 -9.12 13.96 -16.93
N TRP A 3 -7.96 13.87 -16.26
CA TRP A 3 -7.37 12.61 -15.74
C TRP A 3 -8.39 11.73 -14.98
N LYS A 4 -9.43 12.37 -14.43
CA LYS A 4 -10.58 11.76 -13.77
C LYS A 4 -11.36 10.77 -14.65
N ASN A 5 -11.40 10.98 -15.97
CA ASN A 5 -12.11 10.13 -16.93
C ASN A 5 -11.31 8.89 -17.32
N GLU A 6 -10.00 8.89 -17.07
CA GLU A 6 -9.12 7.76 -17.39
C GLU A 6 -9.11 6.71 -16.28
N LEU A 7 -9.53 7.07 -15.05
CA LEU A 7 -9.59 6.15 -13.90
C LEU A 7 -10.48 4.92 -14.15
N GLN A 8 -11.48 5.04 -15.04
CA GLN A 8 -12.40 3.95 -15.37
C GLN A 8 -11.73 2.86 -16.23
N LYS A 9 -10.66 3.21 -16.94
CA LYS A 9 -10.04 2.38 -17.98
C LYS A 9 -8.58 2.04 -17.70
N ASP A 10 -7.92 2.81 -16.85
CA ASP A 10 -6.51 2.66 -16.51
C ASP A 10 -6.37 2.24 -15.04
N ARG A 11 -6.10 0.95 -14.83
CA ARG A 11 -5.96 0.33 -13.50
C ARG A 11 -4.82 0.97 -12.70
N ARG A 12 -3.73 1.39 -13.34
CA ARG A 12 -2.59 2.02 -12.66
C ARG A 12 -2.97 3.39 -12.14
N LYS A 13 -3.66 4.18 -12.96
CA LYS A 13 -4.19 5.48 -12.53
C LYS A 13 -5.26 5.34 -11.45
N LEU A 14 -6.12 4.32 -11.52
CA LEU A 14 -7.09 4.02 -10.45
C LEU A 14 -6.37 3.81 -9.12
N ILE A 15 -5.40 2.90 -9.07
CA ILE A 15 -4.64 2.62 -7.84
C ILE A 15 -3.84 3.83 -7.39
N ALA A 16 -3.11 4.48 -8.30
CA ALA A 16 -2.33 5.67 -8.01
C ALA A 16 -3.19 6.83 -7.51
N SER A 17 -4.49 6.88 -7.85
CA SER A 17 -5.40 7.93 -7.39
C SER A 17 -5.88 7.77 -5.94
N ILE A 18 -5.91 6.56 -5.39
CA ILE A 18 -6.32 6.28 -4.00
C ILE A 18 -5.64 7.21 -2.99
N PRO A 19 -4.29 7.34 -2.98
CA PRO A 19 -3.63 8.25 -2.06
C PRO A 19 -4.06 9.71 -2.25
N PHE A 20 -4.16 10.18 -3.49
CA PHE A 20 -4.60 11.56 -3.75
C PHE A 20 -6.04 11.80 -3.30
N THR A 21 -6.95 10.86 -3.55
CA THR A 21 -8.33 10.95 -3.09
C THR A 21 -8.39 11.03 -1.57
N ARG A 22 -7.62 10.18 -0.88
CA ARG A 22 -7.53 10.17 0.59
C ARG A 22 -7.07 11.53 1.12
N ASN A 23 -6.14 12.19 0.43
CA ASN A 23 -5.65 13.53 0.78
C ASN A 23 -6.68 14.62 0.59
N ILE A 24 -7.40 14.56 -0.53
CA ILE A 24 -8.50 15.48 -0.79
C ILE A 24 -9.54 15.35 0.32
N VAL A 25 -9.91 14.11 0.68
CA VAL A 25 -10.84 13.85 1.79
C VAL A 25 -10.30 14.42 3.09
N GLU A 26 -9.03 14.20 3.42
CA GLU A 26 -8.44 14.75 4.64
C GLU A 26 -8.49 16.28 4.72
N TYR A 27 -8.31 16.95 3.58
CA TYR A 27 -8.38 18.39 3.50
C TYR A 27 -9.82 18.92 3.59
N LEU A 28 -10.79 18.17 3.07
CA LEU A 28 -12.18 18.62 2.94
C LEU A 28 -13.10 18.18 4.09
N GLU A 29 -12.77 17.09 4.77
CA GLU A 29 -13.60 16.48 5.82
C GLU A 29 -12.91 16.57 7.20
N ASP A 30 -13.70 16.56 8.28
CA ASP A 30 -13.16 16.43 9.64
C ASP A 30 -12.69 14.98 9.85
N THR A 31 -11.37 14.77 9.82
CA THR A 31 -10.75 13.46 10.00
C THR A 31 -10.44 13.12 11.45
N SER A 32 -10.87 13.94 12.42
CA SER A 32 -10.71 13.63 13.84
C SER A 32 -11.50 12.37 14.22
N ASP A 33 -10.84 11.48 14.97
CA ASP A 33 -11.33 10.22 15.56
C ASP A 33 -12.65 9.66 14.98
N GLY A 34 -12.57 9.09 13.76
CA GLY A 34 -13.64 8.28 13.18
C GLY A 34 -14.81 9.06 12.58
N LYS A 35 -14.64 10.36 12.30
CA LYS A 35 -15.70 11.19 11.72
C LYS A 35 -15.78 11.19 10.20
N SER A 36 -14.77 10.66 9.51
CA SER A 36 -14.78 10.53 8.05
C SER A 36 -14.65 9.07 7.63
N ASP A 37 -15.79 8.50 7.22
CA ASP A 37 -15.87 7.13 6.69
C ASP A 37 -15.03 6.98 5.41
N ASN A 38 -15.06 8.00 4.54
CA ASN A 38 -14.29 8.04 3.30
C ASN A 38 -12.78 7.98 3.58
N TYR A 39 -12.32 8.76 4.55
CA TYR A 39 -10.91 8.81 4.94
C TYR A 39 -10.45 7.47 5.50
N GLU A 40 -11.24 6.86 6.40
CA GLU A 40 -10.92 5.57 6.99
C GLU A 40 -10.89 4.48 5.91
N PHE A 41 -11.87 4.47 5.01
CA PHE A 41 -11.96 3.53 3.90
C PHE A 41 -10.72 3.61 2.99
N LEU A 42 -10.37 4.82 2.52
CA LEU A 42 -9.22 4.99 1.64
C LEU A 42 -7.90 4.71 2.36
N THR A 43 -7.84 4.96 3.68
CA THR A 43 -6.69 4.57 4.50
C THR A 43 -6.55 3.05 4.63
N LYS A 44 -7.66 2.30 4.70
CA LYS A 44 -7.63 0.82 4.68
C LYS A 44 -7.06 0.27 3.37
N LEU A 45 -7.19 0.98 2.26
CA LEU A 45 -6.59 0.59 0.98
C LEU A 45 -5.08 0.87 0.88
N LEU A 46 -4.48 1.52 1.89
CA LEU A 46 -3.07 1.88 1.91
C LEU A 46 -2.27 1.15 3.01
N HIS A 47 -2.96 0.34 3.82
CA HIS A 47 -2.39 -0.38 4.96
C HIS A 47 -3.04 -1.77 5.11
N ILE A 48 -2.29 -2.74 5.63
CA ILE A 48 -2.82 -4.06 5.98
C ILE A 48 -3.60 -3.95 7.29
N LYS A 49 -4.92 -3.98 7.17
CA LYS A 49 -5.89 -3.93 8.29
C LYS A 49 -6.98 -4.98 8.09
N ASP A 50 -7.73 -5.29 9.14
CA ASP A 50 -8.88 -6.18 9.06
C ASP A 50 -9.81 -5.77 7.90
N GLY A 51 -10.09 -6.69 6.99
CA GLY A 51 -10.98 -6.48 5.85
C GLY A 51 -10.39 -5.67 4.67
N SER A 52 -9.19 -5.08 4.80
CA SER A 52 -8.55 -4.30 3.72
C SER A 52 -8.43 -5.08 2.40
N GLU A 53 -8.05 -6.36 2.47
CA GLU A 53 -7.87 -7.21 1.30
C GLU A 53 -9.17 -7.62 0.62
N ASN A 54 -10.33 -7.38 1.25
CA ASN A 54 -11.63 -7.76 0.72
C ASN A 54 -12.37 -6.58 0.07
N ILE A 55 -11.77 -5.38 0.08
CA ILE A 55 -12.38 -4.21 -0.53
C ILE A 55 -12.44 -4.37 -2.05
N THR A 56 -13.64 -4.22 -2.62
CA THR A 56 -13.90 -4.37 -4.05
C THR A 56 -13.82 -3.03 -4.81
N VAL A 57 -13.72 -3.11 -6.14
CA VAL A 57 -13.80 -1.95 -7.03
C VAL A 57 -15.15 -1.24 -6.90
N GLU A 58 -16.24 -1.97 -6.67
CA GLU A 58 -17.57 -1.38 -6.42
C GLU A 58 -17.54 -0.41 -5.23
N GLN A 59 -17.00 -0.86 -4.09
CA GLN A 59 -16.93 -0.04 -2.88
C GLN A 59 -16.02 1.17 -3.09
N LEU A 60 -14.93 1.02 -3.86
CA LEU A 60 -14.06 2.13 -4.23
C LEU A 60 -14.76 3.15 -5.14
N GLU A 61 -15.56 2.68 -6.11
CA GLU A 61 -16.38 3.52 -6.99
C GLU A 61 -17.36 4.37 -6.18
N GLU A 62 -18.06 3.77 -5.21
CA GLU A 62 -18.99 4.48 -4.34
C GLU A 62 -18.32 5.63 -3.58
N VAL A 63 -17.16 5.37 -2.98
CA VAL A 63 -16.37 6.39 -2.28
C VAL A 63 -15.90 7.46 -3.24
N PHE A 64 -15.38 7.10 -4.41
CA PHE A 64 -14.91 8.08 -5.40
C PHE A 64 -16.05 8.97 -5.89
N ASN A 65 -17.22 8.40 -6.16
CA ASN A 65 -18.40 9.14 -6.59
C ASN A 65 -18.88 10.10 -5.50
N ASN A 66 -18.81 9.68 -4.22
CA ASN A 66 -19.11 10.53 -3.09
C ASN A 66 -18.12 11.70 -2.96
N VAL A 67 -16.81 11.43 -3.03
CA VAL A 67 -15.76 12.44 -2.84
C VAL A 67 -15.76 13.45 -3.99
N TYR A 68 -15.84 12.99 -5.23
CA TYR A 68 -15.78 13.88 -6.41
C TYR A 68 -17.12 14.51 -6.78
N LYS A 69 -18.23 14.09 -6.15
CA LYS A 69 -19.61 14.51 -6.47
C LYS A 69 -19.93 14.34 -7.97
N GLU A 70 -19.39 13.29 -8.57
CA GLU A 70 -19.49 12.98 -9.99
C GLU A 70 -19.75 11.48 -10.13
N ARG A 71 -20.74 11.09 -10.95
CA ARG A 71 -21.04 9.68 -11.19
C ARG A 71 -20.04 9.10 -12.19
N LYS A 72 -19.22 8.17 -11.72
CA LYS A 72 -18.34 7.34 -12.53
C LYS A 72 -18.81 5.89 -12.44
N GLU A 73 -18.60 5.16 -13.52
CA GLU A 73 -18.83 3.72 -13.60
C GLU A 73 -17.51 3.06 -13.93
N PHE A 74 -17.07 2.18 -13.04
CA PHE A 74 -15.86 1.37 -13.15
C PHE A 74 -16.24 -0.02 -13.63
N GLU A 75 -15.37 -0.59 -14.47
CA GLU A 75 -15.50 -1.97 -14.92
C GLU A 75 -15.03 -2.95 -13.84
N ASN A 76 -15.50 -4.19 -13.90
CA ASN A 76 -15.08 -5.30 -13.02
C ASN A 76 -15.27 -5.01 -11.52
N LYS A 77 -16.48 -4.58 -11.16
CA LYS A 77 -16.88 -4.14 -9.82
C LYS A 77 -16.62 -5.15 -8.70
N ASP A 78 -16.65 -6.44 -9.01
CA ASP A 78 -16.43 -7.57 -8.11
C ASP A 78 -14.96 -7.85 -7.80
N ILE A 79 -14.02 -7.31 -8.58
CA ILE A 79 -12.59 -7.51 -8.36
C ILE A 79 -12.13 -6.78 -7.09
N LYS A 80 -11.24 -7.42 -6.33
CA LYS A 80 -10.59 -6.82 -5.15
C LYS A 80 -9.54 -5.79 -5.57
N VAL A 81 -9.53 -4.64 -4.91
CA VAL A 81 -8.59 -3.54 -5.21
C VAL A 81 -7.13 -3.98 -5.00
N PHE A 82 -6.85 -4.77 -3.95
CA PHE A 82 -5.50 -5.29 -3.72
C PHE A 82 -5.05 -6.27 -4.80
N SER A 83 -5.96 -7.06 -5.37
CA SER A 83 -5.61 -7.93 -6.50
C SER A 83 -5.15 -7.11 -7.71
N ILE A 84 -5.84 -6.01 -8.02
CA ILE A 84 -5.44 -5.09 -9.09
C ILE A 84 -4.08 -4.45 -8.77
N LEU A 85 -3.89 -3.98 -7.53
CA LEU A 85 -2.63 -3.37 -7.09
C LEU A 85 -1.43 -4.29 -7.32
N PHE A 86 -1.48 -5.53 -6.81
CA PHE A 86 -0.36 -6.47 -6.93
C PHE A 86 -0.19 -6.96 -8.38
N GLU A 87 -1.27 -7.17 -9.14
CA GLU A 87 -1.19 -7.53 -10.55
C GLU A 87 -0.50 -6.43 -11.39
N GLU A 88 -0.88 -5.17 -11.19
CA GLU A 88 -0.26 -4.05 -11.90
C GLU A 88 1.17 -3.79 -11.43
N ALA A 89 1.47 -3.95 -10.14
CA ALA A 89 2.84 -3.85 -9.63
C ALA A 89 3.79 -4.87 -10.29
N GLU A 90 3.34 -6.13 -10.46
CA GLU A 90 4.10 -7.14 -11.20
C GLU A 90 4.29 -6.78 -12.67
N LYS A 91 3.24 -6.27 -13.34
CA LYS A 91 3.38 -5.82 -14.75
C LYS A 91 4.42 -4.71 -14.86
N ILE A 92 4.34 -3.70 -14.00
CA ILE A 92 5.30 -2.57 -13.98
C ILE A 92 6.72 -3.07 -13.70
N PHE A 93 6.89 -4.00 -12.76
CA PHE A 93 8.21 -4.57 -12.45
C PHE A 93 8.84 -5.25 -13.67
N ASN A 94 8.06 -6.03 -14.43
CA ASN A 94 8.53 -6.76 -15.61
C ASN A 94 8.62 -5.92 -16.90
N GLU A 95 7.98 -4.75 -16.94
CA GLU A 95 8.05 -3.85 -18.10
C GLU A 95 9.44 -3.22 -18.25
N PRO A 96 9.93 -2.99 -19.48
CA PRO A 96 11.13 -2.20 -19.69
C PRO A 96 10.93 -0.77 -19.17
N HIS A 97 12.02 -0.09 -18.85
CA HIS A 97 11.95 1.28 -18.36
C HIS A 97 11.40 2.21 -19.46
N GLU A 98 10.19 2.75 -19.24
CA GLU A 98 9.50 3.64 -20.19
C GLU A 98 9.32 5.04 -19.58
N GLY A 99 10.43 5.76 -19.40
CA GLY A 99 10.41 7.14 -18.89
C GLY A 99 9.78 7.29 -17.51
N VAL A 100 9.56 8.54 -17.07
CA VAL A 100 8.98 8.83 -15.75
C VAL A 100 7.45 8.74 -15.83
N LYS A 101 6.88 7.64 -15.31
CA LYS A 101 5.43 7.47 -15.12
C LYS A 101 5.11 7.49 -13.62
N VAL A 102 4.55 8.60 -13.14
CA VAL A 102 4.30 8.81 -11.70
C VAL A 102 3.32 7.78 -11.14
N GLU A 103 2.32 7.38 -11.92
CA GLU A 103 1.37 6.33 -11.56
C GLU A 103 2.07 4.99 -11.30
N ASN A 104 3.08 4.63 -12.11
CA ASN A 104 3.83 3.39 -11.92
C ASN A 104 4.61 3.43 -10.61
N LYS A 105 5.28 4.56 -10.33
CA LYS A 105 6.04 4.76 -9.10
C LYS A 105 5.16 4.65 -7.86
N LEU A 106 3.95 5.20 -7.92
CA LEU A 106 2.98 5.12 -6.84
C LEU A 106 2.46 3.70 -6.63
N VAL A 107 2.14 2.98 -7.71
CA VAL A 107 1.72 1.57 -7.62
C VAL A 107 2.81 0.72 -6.95
N LEU A 108 4.07 0.85 -7.37
CA LEU A 108 5.20 0.14 -6.76
C LEU A 108 5.39 0.52 -5.28
N SER A 109 5.30 1.81 -4.95
CA SER A 109 5.45 2.30 -3.57
C SER A 109 4.36 1.74 -2.64
N ILE A 110 3.10 1.77 -3.08
CA ILE A 110 1.96 1.23 -2.30
C ILE A 110 2.15 -0.28 -2.11
N ALA A 111 2.44 -1.02 -3.19
CA ALA A 111 2.61 -2.47 -3.11
C ALA A 111 3.79 -2.87 -2.21
N SER A 112 4.92 -2.16 -2.28
CA SER A 112 6.10 -2.39 -1.44
C SER A 112 5.77 -2.18 0.05
N ARG A 113 5.05 -1.11 0.39
CA ARG A 113 4.58 -0.88 1.76
C ARG A 113 3.69 -2.02 2.24
N LEU A 114 2.71 -2.44 1.43
CA LEU A 114 1.80 -3.50 1.82
C LEU A 114 2.54 -4.83 2.02
N TYR A 115 3.51 -5.18 1.18
CA TYR A 115 4.34 -6.36 1.40
C TYR A 115 5.15 -6.28 2.70
N ALA A 116 5.76 -5.13 2.98
CA ALA A 116 6.49 -4.91 4.24
C ALA A 116 5.57 -5.04 5.46
N GLU A 117 4.37 -4.47 5.41
CA GLU A 117 3.39 -4.61 6.51
C GLU A 117 2.93 -6.06 6.66
N LYS A 118 2.64 -6.78 5.57
CA LYS A 118 2.29 -8.21 5.63
C LYS A 118 3.40 -9.01 6.32
N PHE A 119 4.65 -8.80 5.94
CA PHE A 119 5.81 -9.43 6.56
C PHE A 119 5.95 -9.11 8.05
N MET A 120 5.89 -7.83 8.42
CA MET A 120 6.03 -7.43 9.82
C MET A 120 4.89 -7.97 10.67
N ILE A 121 3.64 -7.90 10.17
CA ILE A 121 2.47 -8.42 10.88
C ILE A 121 2.62 -9.93 11.07
N SER A 122 2.98 -10.71 10.03
CA SER A 122 3.11 -12.17 10.16
C SER A 122 4.21 -12.58 11.14
N LYS A 123 5.32 -11.85 11.18
CA LYS A 123 6.40 -12.06 12.17
C LYS A 123 5.99 -11.67 13.57
N LEU A 124 5.27 -10.56 13.73
CA LEU A 124 4.86 -10.04 15.03
C LEU A 124 3.72 -10.85 15.63
N GLU A 125 2.78 -11.39 14.86
CA GLU A 125 1.69 -12.23 15.38
C GLU A 125 2.21 -13.49 16.10
N LYS A 126 3.40 -13.97 15.73
CA LYS A 126 4.08 -15.11 16.38
C LYS A 126 4.61 -14.79 17.78
N VAL A 127 4.90 -13.53 18.07
CA VAL A 127 5.63 -13.11 19.28
C VAL A 127 4.92 -12.00 20.09
N SER A 128 3.93 -11.33 19.51
CA SER A 128 3.22 -10.19 20.07
C SER A 128 1.74 -10.22 19.66
N ARG A 129 0.85 -9.92 20.61
CA ARG A 129 -0.59 -9.73 20.33
C ARG A 129 -0.93 -8.32 19.83
N ARG A 130 0.06 -7.41 19.75
CA ARG A 130 -0.15 -6.01 19.36
C ARG A 130 0.37 -5.77 17.95
N THR A 131 -0.46 -6.08 16.96
CA THR A 131 -0.24 -5.75 15.54
C THR A 131 -1.14 -4.60 15.06
N LYS A 132 -2.05 -4.13 15.91
CA LYS A 132 -2.97 -3.02 15.62
C LYS A 132 -2.51 -1.75 16.33
N PHE A 133 -2.21 -0.72 15.53
CA PHE A 133 -1.73 0.56 16.03
C PHE A 133 -2.69 1.69 15.63
N LYS A 134 -2.94 2.62 16.55
CA LYS A 134 -3.58 3.90 16.21
C LYS A 134 -2.55 4.85 15.59
N GLY A 135 -2.94 5.67 14.61
CA GLY A 135 -2.02 6.61 13.93
C GLY A 135 -1.14 5.91 12.88
N ASN A 136 0.12 6.36 12.75
CA ASN A 136 1.05 5.89 11.71
C ASN A 136 1.42 4.41 11.93
N GLN A 137 0.82 3.51 11.14
CA GLN A 137 0.93 2.07 11.32
C GLN A 137 2.31 1.53 10.95
N THR A 138 2.83 1.85 9.76
CA THR A 138 4.10 1.30 9.25
C THR A 138 5.30 1.59 10.17
N PRO A 139 5.55 2.83 10.63
CA PRO A 139 6.68 3.09 11.54
C PRO A 139 6.53 2.36 12.88
N LYS A 140 5.31 2.26 13.41
CA LYS A 140 5.05 1.54 14.66
C LYS A 140 5.28 0.04 14.51
N LEU A 141 4.92 -0.54 13.35
CA LEU A 141 5.27 -1.92 13.02
C LEU A 141 6.79 -2.09 12.96
N ILE A 142 7.53 -1.17 12.34
CA ILE A 142 9.00 -1.22 12.27
C ILE A 142 9.63 -1.10 13.66
N GLU A 143 9.16 -0.18 14.49
CA GLU A 143 9.63 -0.03 15.88
C GLU A 143 9.40 -1.29 16.69
N GLU A 144 8.21 -1.90 16.58
CA GLU A 144 7.91 -3.14 17.28
C GLU A 144 8.73 -4.31 16.72
N TYR A 145 8.90 -4.39 15.40
CA TYR A 145 9.75 -5.38 14.75
C TYR A 145 11.18 -5.35 15.28
N LYS A 146 11.79 -4.15 15.35
CA LYS A 146 13.14 -3.95 15.86
C LYS A 146 13.32 -4.40 17.31
N LYS A 147 12.29 -4.30 18.15
CA LYS A 147 12.36 -4.76 19.56
C LYS A 147 12.45 -6.28 19.66
N HIS A 148 11.73 -7.00 18.80
CA HIS A 148 11.69 -8.46 18.84
C HIS A 148 12.78 -9.12 17.98
N TYR A 149 13.24 -8.44 16.93
CA TYR A 149 14.23 -8.96 15.98
C TYR A 149 15.43 -8.00 15.76
N PRO A 150 16.09 -7.51 16.83
CA PRO A 150 17.13 -6.47 16.72
C PRO A 150 18.36 -6.91 15.92
N SER A 151 18.64 -8.21 15.84
CA SER A 151 19.80 -8.75 15.13
C SER A 151 19.58 -8.91 13.61
N ASN A 152 18.36 -8.72 13.11
CA ASN A 152 18.04 -8.88 11.69
C ASN A 152 18.31 -7.58 10.90
N GLU A 153 19.55 -7.10 10.92
CA GLU A 153 19.94 -5.79 10.38
C GLU A 153 19.55 -5.60 8.91
N LYS A 154 19.67 -6.65 8.08
CA LYS A 154 19.29 -6.60 6.66
C LYS A 154 17.79 -6.34 6.48
N GLU A 155 16.94 -7.04 7.20
CA GLU A 155 15.48 -6.87 7.12
C GLU A 155 15.09 -5.48 7.63
N ILE A 156 15.67 -5.06 8.76
CA ILE A 156 15.44 -3.72 9.32
C ILE A 156 15.81 -2.63 8.31
N SER A 157 16.97 -2.74 7.66
CA SER A 157 17.42 -1.77 6.66
C SER A 157 16.47 -1.67 5.47
N ILE A 158 15.95 -2.80 4.97
CA ILE A 158 14.96 -2.81 3.89
C ILE A 158 13.66 -2.14 4.35
N LEU A 159 13.17 -2.47 5.55
CA LEU A 159 11.94 -1.89 6.10
C LEU A 159 12.06 -0.36 6.29
N GLU A 160 13.21 0.12 6.76
CA GLU A 160 13.49 1.55 6.87
C GLU A 160 13.53 2.24 5.50
N GLN A 161 14.17 1.62 4.52
CA GLN A 161 14.18 2.12 3.14
C GLN A 161 12.76 2.22 2.56
N ILE A 162 11.93 1.20 2.78
CA ILE A 162 10.52 1.23 2.37
C ILE A 162 9.78 2.36 3.08
N ASN A 163 9.98 2.55 4.39
CA ASN A 163 9.36 3.67 5.12
C ASN A 163 9.83 5.05 4.61
N MET A 164 11.10 5.16 4.22
CA MET A 164 11.69 6.37 3.63
C MET A 164 11.28 6.65 2.18
N MET A 165 10.80 5.66 1.43
CA MET A 165 10.25 5.88 0.08
C MET A 165 8.76 6.06 0.10
N ALA A 166 8.12 5.30 0.98
CA ALA A 166 6.72 5.38 1.25
C ALA A 166 6.44 6.50 2.28
N VAL A 167 7.27 7.56 2.36
CA VAL A 167 7.23 8.56 3.44
C VAL A 167 5.81 8.99 3.70
N GLU A 168 5.35 8.60 4.89
CA GLU A 168 4.44 9.19 5.87
C GLU A 168 3.53 10.39 5.55
N ASN A 169 3.36 10.85 4.32
CA ASN A 169 2.39 11.86 3.96
C ASN A 169 2.01 11.73 2.48
N ILE A 170 1.22 10.71 2.20
CA ILE A 170 0.04 10.96 1.37
C ILE A 170 -0.80 11.93 2.23
N HIS A 171 -0.45 13.22 2.20
CA HIS A 171 -1.21 14.39 2.67
C HIS A 171 -1.06 15.46 1.56
N VAL A 172 -1.96 16.43 1.44
CA VAL A 172 -1.85 17.46 0.40
C VAL A 172 -0.68 18.40 0.69
N ASN A 173 0.47 18.19 0.04
CA ASN A 173 1.42 19.24 -0.35
C ASN A 173 2.22 18.76 -1.56
N SER A 174 2.33 19.61 -2.59
CA SER A 174 3.07 19.31 -3.83
C SER A 174 4.56 19.01 -3.60
N PHE A 175 5.12 19.43 -2.47
CA PHE A 175 6.49 19.14 -2.02
C PHE A 175 6.69 17.68 -1.55
N MET A 176 5.63 16.91 -1.30
CA MET A 176 5.76 15.55 -0.74
C MET A 176 5.76 14.44 -1.79
N TYR A 177 5.39 14.74 -3.03
CA TYR A 177 5.56 13.81 -4.15
C TYR A 177 6.91 13.96 -4.84
N GLU A 178 7.59 15.10 -4.68
CA GLU A 178 8.97 15.32 -5.18
C GLU A 178 9.89 14.15 -4.81
N PRO A 179 9.97 13.70 -3.54
CA PRO A 179 10.80 12.56 -3.18
C PRO A 179 10.51 11.31 -4.02
N ILE A 180 9.24 10.92 -4.21
CA ILE A 180 8.88 9.73 -5.02
C ILE A 180 9.13 9.97 -6.51
N ILE A 181 8.86 11.17 -7.00
CA ILE A 181 9.08 11.56 -8.41
C ILE A 181 10.59 11.55 -8.72
N ASP A 182 11.43 11.91 -7.75
CA ASP A 182 12.88 11.97 -7.87
C ASP A 182 13.56 10.59 -7.74
N LEU A 183 12.88 9.58 -7.16
CA LEU A 183 13.38 8.20 -7.16
C LEU A 183 13.44 7.65 -8.58
N THR A 184 14.50 6.93 -8.91
CA THR A 184 14.59 6.23 -10.19
C THR A 184 13.64 5.03 -10.21
N ASP A 185 13.13 4.66 -11.39
CA ASP A 185 12.27 3.48 -11.51
C ASP A 185 13.04 2.21 -11.13
N TYR A 186 14.35 2.15 -11.42
CA TYR A 186 15.22 1.04 -11.01
C TYR A 186 15.19 0.85 -9.49
N TYR A 187 15.43 1.93 -8.74
CA TYR A 187 15.43 1.86 -7.29
C TYR A 187 14.07 1.42 -6.73
N LEU A 188 12.95 1.92 -7.28
CA LEU A 188 11.62 1.48 -6.87
C LEU A 188 11.33 0.02 -7.19
N LYS A 189 11.85 -0.49 -8.32
CA LYS A 189 11.75 -1.92 -8.68
C LYS A 189 12.58 -2.79 -7.75
N ASP A 190 13.81 -2.40 -7.44
CA ASP A 190 14.68 -3.12 -6.51
C ASP A 190 14.02 -3.23 -5.12
N ILE A 191 13.38 -2.15 -4.68
CA ILE A 191 12.71 -2.10 -3.37
C ILE A 191 11.43 -2.90 -3.35
N TYR A 192 10.67 -2.85 -4.45
CA TYR A 192 9.52 -3.71 -4.65
C TYR A 192 9.90 -5.19 -4.58
N GLU A 193 10.95 -5.59 -5.29
CA GLU A 193 11.48 -6.95 -5.28
C GLU A 193 11.92 -7.36 -3.87
N CYS A 194 12.72 -6.52 -3.19
CA CYS A 194 13.16 -6.78 -1.81
C CYS A 194 11.96 -6.96 -0.86
N ALA A 195 10.95 -6.09 -0.94
CA ALA A 195 9.75 -6.17 -0.09
C ALA A 195 8.96 -7.46 -0.34
N LYS A 196 8.77 -7.81 -1.62
CA LYS A 196 8.08 -9.04 -2.04
C LYS A 196 8.83 -10.28 -1.59
N GLU A 197 10.15 -10.32 -1.75
CA GLU A 197 10.99 -11.45 -1.33
C GLU A 197 10.97 -11.65 0.18
N LEU A 198 11.03 -10.57 0.97
CA LEU A 198 10.90 -10.65 2.43
C LEU A 198 9.61 -11.37 2.83
N TYR A 199 8.49 -10.98 2.23
CA TYR A 199 7.20 -11.59 2.53
C TYR A 199 7.09 -13.04 2.03
N ILE A 200 7.51 -13.33 0.79
CA ILE A 200 7.43 -14.69 0.22
C ILE A 200 8.29 -15.68 1.01
N ASN A 201 9.50 -15.29 1.40
CA ASN A 201 10.39 -16.18 2.16
C ASN A 201 9.81 -16.47 3.55
N GLU A 202 9.12 -15.50 4.16
CA GLU A 202 8.39 -15.74 5.40
C GLU A 202 7.23 -16.73 5.21
N CYS A 203 6.42 -16.59 4.14
CA CYS A 203 5.34 -17.54 3.85
C CYS A 203 5.85 -18.98 3.68
N LYS A 204 6.97 -19.19 2.95
CA LYS A 204 7.58 -20.52 2.79
C LYS A 204 7.96 -21.15 4.13
N THR A 205 8.60 -20.38 5.01
CA THR A 205 8.95 -20.88 6.35
C THR A 205 7.72 -21.14 7.23
N ALA A 206 6.62 -20.40 7.04
CA ALA A 206 5.36 -20.66 7.75
C ALA A 206 4.70 -21.97 7.29
N ASP A 207 4.67 -22.24 5.98
CA ASP A 207 4.11 -23.47 5.42
C ASP A 207 4.92 -24.71 5.85
N GLU A 208 6.25 -24.60 5.92
CA GLU A 208 7.14 -25.65 6.45
C GLU A 208 6.87 -25.94 7.94
N LEU A 209 6.58 -24.90 8.75
CA LEU A 209 6.23 -25.07 10.16
C LEU A 209 4.85 -25.71 10.36
N VAL A 210 3.88 -25.43 9.48
CA VAL A 210 2.56 -26.08 9.51
C VAL A 210 2.68 -27.55 9.11
N ALA A 211 3.49 -27.88 8.10
CA ALA A 211 3.74 -29.26 7.69
C ALA A 211 4.33 -30.12 8.83
N VAL A 212 5.31 -29.57 9.57
CA VAL A 212 5.93 -30.26 10.73
C VAL A 212 4.96 -30.38 11.92
N ALA A 213 4.00 -29.47 12.07
CA ALA A 213 3.02 -29.52 13.16
C ALA A 213 1.84 -30.48 12.88
N MET A 214 1.72 -30.98 11.64
CA MET A 214 0.66 -31.90 11.20
C MET A 214 1.14 -33.36 11.06
N ASP A 215 2.42 -33.63 11.30
CA ASP A 215 3.03 -34.96 11.43
C ASP A 215 3.29 -35.31 12.91
#